data_AF-A0A2E4P5X0-F1
#
_entry.id   AF-A0A2E4P5X0-F1
#
_cell.length_a   1.000
_cell.length_b   1.000
_cell.length_c   1.000
_cell.angle_alpha   90.00
_cell.angle_beta   90.00
_cell.angle_gamma   90.00
#
_symmetry.space_group_name_H-M   'P 1'
#
loop_
_entity.id
_entity.type
_entity.pdbx_description
1 polymer ?
#
loop_
_entity_poly.entity_id
_entity_poly.type
_entity_poly.pdbx_seq_one_letter_code
_entity_poly.pdbx_strand_id
1 'polypeptide(L)'
;MEDGVTKEDLRQFGMMLIGTIRKMIDGAKPKDQETIEVEWLKAKVVRKMLDISPGSLQNLRITGKVRFKKVLGSYYYNKSDLTQLFKEDDKHESRTEYK
;
A
#
# COMPACT_ATOMS: atom_id res chain seq x y z
N MET A 1 -17.89 -54.25 -2.24
CA MET A 1 -16.42 -54.20 -2.34
C MET A 1 -16.05 -52.80 -1.91
N GLU A 2 -15.32 -52.67 -0.80
CA GLU A 2 -14.78 -51.36 -0.43
C GLU A 2 -13.71 -51.02 -1.47
N ASP A 3 -13.96 -49.97 -2.27
CA ASP A 3 -12.94 -49.41 -3.13
C ASP A 3 -11.86 -48.82 -2.22
N GLY A 4 -10.81 -49.60 -2.01
CA GLY A 4 -9.67 -49.22 -1.19
C GLY A 4 -8.98 -47.99 -1.76
N VAL A 5 -8.42 -47.17 -0.87
CA VAL A 5 -7.68 -45.97 -1.25
C VAL A 5 -6.58 -46.32 -2.24
N THR A 6 -6.62 -45.72 -3.43
CA THR A 6 -5.65 -45.95 -4.49
C THR A 6 -4.43 -45.05 -4.31
N LYS A 7 -3.33 -45.38 -5.01
CA LYS A 7 -2.13 -44.53 -5.04
C LYS A 7 -2.41 -43.14 -5.61
N GLU A 8 -3.37 -43.01 -6.53
CA GLU A 8 -3.74 -41.72 -7.11
C GLU A 8 -4.48 -40.85 -6.08
N ASP A 9 -5.34 -41.45 -5.25
CA ASP A 9 -6.05 -40.72 -4.19
C ASP A 9 -5.07 -40.11 -3.18
N LEU A 10 -4.04 -40.86 -2.78
CA LEU A 10 -2.95 -40.38 -1.93
C LEU A 10 -2.15 -39.26 -2.60
N ARG A 11 -1.90 -39.35 -3.91
CA ARG A 11 -1.18 -38.32 -4.67
C ARG A 11 -1.99 -37.02 -4.73
N GLN A 12 -3.29 -37.12 -5.01
CA GLN A 12 -4.19 -35.96 -5.04
C GLN A 12 -4.33 -35.30 -3.67
N PHE A 13 -4.46 -36.12 -2.62
CA PHE A 13 -4.46 -35.63 -1.24
C PHE A 13 -3.18 -34.88 -0.90
N GLY A 14 -2.01 -35.44 -1.23
CA GLY A 14 -0.72 -34.79 -1.02
C GLY A 14 -0.60 -33.44 -1.74
N MET A 15 -1.06 -33.36 -2.99
CA MET A 15 -1.07 -32.11 -3.76
C MET A 15 -1.99 -31.05 -3.14
N MET A 16 -3.21 -31.44 -2.72
CA MET A 16 -4.15 -30.54 -2.06
C MET A 16 -3.64 -30.05 -0.70
N LEU A 17 -3.03 -30.94 0.08
CA LEU A 17 -2.46 -30.62 1.38
C LEU A 17 -1.29 -29.65 1.26
N ILE A 18 -0.35 -29.92 0.35
CA ILE A 18 0.78 -29.01 0.08
C ILE A 18 0.29 -27.66 -0.43
N GLY A 19 -0.72 -27.64 -1.31
CA GLY A 19 -1.32 -26.41 -1.79
C GLY A 19 -1.99 -25.59 -0.66
N THR A 20 -2.66 -26.27 0.26
CA THR A 20 -3.31 -25.64 1.41
C THR A 20 -2.29 -25.09 2.41
N ILE A 21 -1.24 -25.87 2.74
CA ILE A 21 -0.14 -25.43 3.61
C ILE A 21 0.57 -24.23 2.99
N ARG A 22 0.87 -24.26 1.68
CA ARG A 22 1.46 -23.11 0.97
C ARG A 22 0.56 -21.89 1.07
N LYS A 23 -0.75 -22.01 0.83
CA LYS A 23 -1.70 -20.89 1.00
C LYS A 23 -1.77 -20.36 2.43
N MET A 24 -1.60 -21.22 3.45
CA MET A 24 -1.56 -20.79 4.85
C MET A 24 -0.25 -20.06 5.17
N ILE A 25 0.88 -20.55 4.67
CA ILE A 25 2.20 -19.91 4.84
C ILE A 25 2.28 -18.59 4.05
N ASP A 26 1.77 -18.57 2.81
CA ASP A 26 1.71 -17.38 1.97
C ASP A 26 0.61 -16.41 2.43
N GLY A 27 -0.47 -16.91 3.04
CA GLY A 27 -1.48 -16.10 3.73
C GLY A 27 -1.02 -15.60 5.12
N ALA A 28 0.10 -16.14 5.62
CA ALA A 28 0.83 -15.67 6.80
C ALA A 28 2.01 -14.74 6.44
N LYS A 29 2.33 -14.57 5.14
CA LYS A 29 2.81 -13.24 4.72
C LYS A 29 1.66 -12.30 5.05
N PRO A 30 1.92 -11.13 5.64
CA PRO A 30 0.89 -10.11 5.61
C PRO A 30 0.50 -10.01 4.13
N LYS A 31 -0.74 -10.42 3.80
CA LYS A 31 -1.52 -9.64 2.86
C LYS A 31 -1.23 -8.23 3.33
N ASP A 32 -0.63 -7.39 2.51
CA ASP A 32 -0.50 -5.98 2.80
C ASP A 32 -1.91 -5.40 2.90
N GLN A 33 -2.60 -5.71 4.00
CA GLN A 33 -2.86 -4.75 5.02
C GLN A 33 -3.28 -3.43 4.37
N GLU A 34 -4.55 -3.46 3.98
CA GLU A 34 -5.47 -2.34 4.13
C GLU A 34 -5.50 -1.77 5.57
N THR A 35 -4.61 -2.18 6.48
CA THR A 35 -4.12 -1.26 7.49
C THR A 35 -3.16 -0.31 6.81
N ILE A 36 -3.67 0.88 6.50
CA ILE A 36 -2.91 2.10 6.33
C ILE A 36 -1.93 2.19 7.52
N GLU A 37 -0.77 1.55 7.41
CA GLU A 37 0.36 1.84 8.27
C GLU A 37 0.61 3.31 8.01
N VAL A 38 0.39 4.13 9.03
CA VAL A 38 0.65 5.56 8.96
C VAL A 38 2.16 5.73 8.87
N GLU A 39 2.71 5.50 7.68
CA GLU A 39 4.13 5.57 7.40
C GLU A 39 4.47 7.05 7.31
N TRP A 40 5.14 7.54 8.34
CA TRP A 40 5.64 8.91 8.40
C TRP A 40 6.93 8.98 7.57
N LEU A 41 6.86 9.60 6.39
CA LEU A 41 7.98 9.70 5.47
C LEU A 41 8.80 10.97 5.74
N LYS A 42 10.13 10.82 5.90
CA LYS A 42 11.05 11.96 6.05
C LYS A 42 10.99 12.88 4.83
N ALA A 43 11.14 14.19 5.05
CA ALA A 43 11.16 15.21 3.99
C ALA A 43 12.11 14.90 2.81
N LYS A 44 13.27 14.27 3.07
CA LYS A 44 14.21 13.87 2.00
C LYS A 44 13.62 12.80 1.08
N VAL A 45 12.89 11.83 1.64
CA VAL A 45 12.24 10.76 0.88
C VAL A 45 11.09 11.32 0.08
N VAL A 46 10.23 12.14 0.70
CA VAL A 46 9.08 12.75 0.03
C VAL A 46 9.49 13.61 -1.16
N ARG A 47 10.54 14.44 -1.00
CA ARG A 47 11.06 15.25 -2.13
C ARG A 47 11.53 14.40 -3.29
N LYS A 48 12.20 13.28 -3.02
CA LYS A 48 12.65 12.35 -4.05
C LYS A 48 11.48 11.59 -4.68
N MET A 49 10.48 11.22 -3.89
CA MET A 49 9.30 10.47 -4.33
C MET A 49 8.42 11.31 -5.26
N LEU A 50 8.19 12.58 -4.92
CA LEU A 50 7.32 13.47 -5.68
C LEU A 50 8.07 14.35 -6.69
N ASP A 51 9.39 14.25 -6.72
CA ASP A 51 10.28 15.11 -7.52
C ASP A 51 10.00 16.62 -7.33
N ILE A 52 9.90 17.05 -6.06
CA ILE A 52 9.56 18.44 -5.71
C ILE A 52 10.67 19.16 -4.93
N SER A 53 10.70 20.48 -5.08
CA SER A 53 11.60 21.36 -4.33
C SER A 53 11.29 21.36 -2.82
N PRO A 54 12.26 21.73 -1.95
CA PRO A 54 12.01 21.97 -0.53
C PRO A 54 10.93 23.03 -0.27
N GLY A 55 10.89 24.09 -1.08
CA GLY A 55 9.86 25.14 -0.98
C GLY A 55 8.46 24.61 -1.29
N SER A 56 8.33 23.75 -2.30
CA SER A 56 7.06 23.11 -2.66
C SER A 56 6.54 22.22 -1.52
N LEU A 57 7.41 21.38 -0.93
CA LEU A 57 7.03 20.53 0.21
C LEU A 57 6.72 21.36 1.47
N GLN A 58 7.39 22.50 1.66
CA GLN A 58 7.05 23.46 2.69
C GLN A 58 5.68 24.10 2.45
N ASN A 59 5.33 24.44 1.21
CA ASN A 59 4.01 24.96 0.87
C ASN A 59 2.92 23.95 1.15
N LEU A 60 3.10 22.67 0.78
CA LEU A 60 2.15 21.60 1.13
C LEU A 60 1.92 21.49 2.65
N ARG A 61 2.99 21.71 3.43
CA ARG A 61 2.92 21.73 4.89
C ARG A 61 2.16 22.94 5.42
N ILE A 62 2.48 24.14 4.95
CA ILE A 62 1.90 25.41 5.43
C ILE A 62 0.43 25.53 5.02
N THR A 63 0.08 25.08 3.81
CA THR A 63 -1.29 25.07 3.30
C THR A 63 -2.17 23.99 3.93
N GLY A 64 -1.58 23.08 4.73
CA GLY A 64 -2.33 22.00 5.39
C GLY A 64 -2.79 20.88 4.45
N LYS A 65 -2.33 20.86 3.20
CA LYS A 65 -2.67 19.81 2.23
C LYS A 65 -2.16 18.42 2.62
N VAL A 66 -1.12 18.35 3.45
CA VAL A 66 -0.52 17.09 3.92
C VAL A 66 -0.24 17.18 5.41
N ARG A 67 -0.71 16.21 6.20
CA ARG A 67 -0.39 16.13 7.62
C ARG A 67 1.10 15.89 7.82
N PHE A 68 1.67 16.57 8.81
CA PHE A 68 3.10 16.50 9.10
C PHE A 68 3.38 16.35 10.61
N LYS A 69 4.58 15.88 10.94
CA LYS A 69 5.15 15.86 12.30
C LYS A 69 6.57 16.39 12.27
N LYS A 70 6.98 17.11 13.32
CA LYS A 70 8.37 17.52 13.54
C LYS A 70 8.96 16.67 14.65
N VAL A 71 10.02 15.91 14.35
CA VAL A 71 10.72 15.05 15.31
C VAL A 71 12.20 15.35 15.20
N LEU A 72 12.82 15.78 16.32
CA LEU A 72 14.26 16.09 16.40
C LEU A 72 14.75 17.01 15.25
N GLY A 73 13.98 18.07 14.96
CA GLY A 73 14.31 19.03 13.89
C GLY A 73 13.99 18.57 12.47
N SER A 74 13.64 17.31 12.25
CA SER A 74 13.26 16.77 10.95
C SER A 74 11.75 16.74 10.75
N TYR A 75 11.30 17.06 9.54
CA TYR A 75 9.88 16.96 9.16
C TYR A 75 9.57 15.60 8.54
N TYR A 76 8.42 15.07 8.92
CA TYR A 76 7.84 13.84 8.44
C TYR A 76 6.43 14.10 7.94
N TYR A 77 6.01 13.38 6.91
CA TYR A 77 4.74 13.59 6.22
C TYR A 77 3.97 12.28 6.13
N ASN A 78 2.65 12.39 6.22
CA ASN A 78 1.77 11.25 6.14
C ASN A 78 1.73 10.68 4.70
N LYS A 79 2.05 9.40 4.53
CA LYS A 79 2.05 8.72 3.22
C LYS A 79 0.68 8.65 2.54
N SER A 80 -0.42 8.46 3.30
CA SER A 80 -1.76 8.38 2.70
C SER A 80 -2.15 9.71 2.07
N ASP A 81 -1.88 10.83 2.76
CA ASP A 81 -2.17 12.17 2.25
C ASP A 81 -1.35 12.48 0.99
N LEU A 82 -0.07 12.10 1.00
CA LEU A 82 0.80 12.24 -0.18
C LEU A 82 0.31 11.46 -1.39
N THR A 83 -0.29 10.29 -1.16
CA THR A 83 -0.86 9.46 -2.24
C THR A 83 -2.20 10.01 -2.72
N GLN A 84 -2.99 10.61 -1.81
CA GLN A 84 -4.29 11.21 -2.12
C GLN A 84 -4.16 12.51 -2.94
N LEU A 85 -3.07 13.27 -2.76
CA LEU A 85 -2.80 14.49 -3.53
C LEU A 85 -2.99 14.29 -5.05
N PHE A 86 -2.57 13.14 -5.59
CA PHE A 86 -2.68 12.86 -7.02
C PHE A 86 -4.02 12.24 -7.43
N LYS A 87 -4.79 11.70 -6.49
CA LYS A 87 -6.10 11.09 -6.77
C LYS A 87 -7.24 12.11 -6.85
N GLU A 88 -7.06 13.28 -6.22
CA GLU A 88 -8.08 14.34 -6.24
C GLU A 88 -8.04 15.17 -7.53
N ASP A 89 -6.87 15.38 -8.12
CA ASP A 89 -6.72 16.12 -9.37
C ASP A 89 -7.35 15.37 -10.57
N ASP A 90 -7.26 14.03 -10.61
CA ASP A 90 -7.91 13.20 -11.65
C ASP A 90 -9.43 13.40 -11.73
N LYS A 91 -10.09 13.75 -10.61
CA LYS A 91 -11.55 13.96 -10.57
C LYS A 91 -11.98 15.33 -11.10
N HIS A 92 -11.06 16.29 -11.20
CA HIS A 92 -11.38 17.63 -11.68
C HIS A 92 -11.34 17.73 -13.22
N GLU A 93 -10.53 16.92 -13.90
CA GLU A 93 -10.50 16.85 -15.38
C GLU A 93 -11.77 16.21 -15.96
N SER A 94 -12.41 15.27 -15.26
CA SER A 94 -13.64 14.61 -15.74
C SER A 94 -14.88 15.52 -15.74
N ARG A 95 -14.79 16.73 -15.19
CA ARG A 95 -15.90 17.69 -15.08
C ARG A 95 -15.80 18.84 -16.08
N THR A 96 -14.70 18.96 -16.82
CA THR A 96 -14.51 20.00 -17.85
C THR A 96 -14.84 19.53 -19.26
N GLU A 97 -14.97 18.22 -19.52
CA GLU A 97 -15.43 17.67 -20.80
C GLU A 97 -16.96 17.57 -20.89
N TYR A 98 -17.69 18.64 -20.60
CA TYR A 98 -19.07 18.84 -21.10
C TYR A 98 -19.36 20.33 -21.06
N LYS A 99 -18.93 21.05 -22.10
CA LYS A 99 -19.49 22.35 -22.48
C LYS A 99 -19.32 22.58 -23.96
#